data_AF-A0A359F5I3-F1
#
_entry.id   AF-A0A359F5I3-F1
#
_cell.length_a   1.000
_cell.length_b   1.000
_cell.length_c   1.000
_cell.angle_alpha   90.00
_cell.angle_beta   90.00
_cell.angle_gamma   90.00
#
_symmetry.space_group_name_H-M   'P 1'
#
loop_
_entity.id
_entity.type
_entity.pdbx_description
1 polymer ?
#
loop_
_entity_poly.entity_id
_entity_poly.type
_entity_poly.pdbx_seq_one_letter_code
_entity_poly.pdbx_strand_id
1 'polypeptide(L)'
;MGSTALHLNRSAADDYFVPNHRTRTAPHPGAKRQERSAFPFSGAHRSERGASLVEAALVLPLFFLLVLAVFDFGGNYQRKLLLSAGTREVARAAVNANVGETTTCTHNAPGTPEILFVKAVCLTQKLTRLGPDDVRLKVMYQGANGKQTYTNFGPDAQVIVCVMTTSFRGSGLWGPVFNGRVYTQRSVVKTGKSATFTWLPTYEENPLPGGNWSFCTADDPIGLE
;
A
#
# COMPACT_ATOMS: atom_id res chain seq x y z
N MET A 1 38.55 32.59 15.62
CA MET A 1 37.98 33.47 14.57
C MET A 1 36.52 33.06 14.43
N GLY A 2 35.63 33.52 15.29
CA GLY A 2 34.93 34.81 15.25
C GLY A 2 33.43 34.46 15.25
N SER A 3 32.79 34.33 16.42
CA SER A 3 31.93 35.35 17.03
C SER A 3 31.18 36.21 16.02
N THR A 4 29.85 36.08 16.00
CA THR A 4 28.93 37.21 16.27
C THR A 4 27.50 36.69 16.46
N ALA A 5 27.02 36.81 17.71
CA ALA A 5 25.61 36.94 18.01
C ALA A 5 25.13 38.36 17.63
N LEU A 6 23.87 38.51 17.26
CA LEU A 6 23.25 39.83 17.14
C LEU A 6 21.85 39.82 17.78
N HIS A 7 21.84 40.38 18.98
CA HIS A 7 20.72 40.89 19.76
C HIS A 7 20.19 42.19 19.14
N LEU A 8 18.87 42.35 19.01
CA LEU A 8 18.10 43.61 19.14
C LEU A 8 16.64 43.18 19.48
N ASN A 9 16.04 43.43 20.65
CA ASN A 9 15.71 44.70 21.34
C ASN A 9 14.82 45.58 20.42
N ARG A 10 13.68 46.17 20.79
CA ARG A 10 13.22 46.74 22.07
C ARG A 10 11.78 47.28 21.94
N SER A 11 11.02 47.16 23.03
CA SER A 11 10.01 48.03 23.68
C SER A 11 8.97 48.93 22.97
N ALA A 12 7.84 49.04 23.72
CA ALA A 12 7.04 50.24 24.03
C ALA A 12 6.16 50.79 22.87
N ALA A 13 5.03 51.44 23.07
CA ALA A 13 4.42 52.14 24.20
C ALA A 13 2.89 52.19 23.90
N ASP A 14 2.02 52.10 24.91
CA ASP A 14 1.26 53.25 25.48
C ASP A 14 0.01 53.65 24.68
N ASP A 15 -0.91 54.29 25.42
CA ASP A 15 -2.05 55.10 24.98
C ASP A 15 -3.44 54.44 25.13
N TYR A 16 -4.43 54.98 25.83
CA TYR A 16 -4.52 56.07 26.79
C TYR A 16 -5.87 55.90 27.52
N PHE A 17 -5.85 56.15 28.82
CA PHE A 17 -7.02 56.35 29.67
C PHE A 17 -7.63 57.73 29.43
N VAL A 18 -8.96 57.83 29.24
CA VAL A 18 -9.72 59.07 29.49
C VAL A 18 -11.05 58.73 30.19
N PRO A 19 -11.37 59.40 31.32
CA PRO A 19 -12.58 59.19 32.09
C PRO A 19 -13.73 60.05 31.56
N ASN A 20 -14.98 59.63 31.79
CA ASN A 20 -16.09 60.59 31.77
C ASN A 20 -16.91 60.55 33.05
N HIS A 21 -17.12 61.76 33.56
CA HIS A 21 -17.70 62.12 34.83
C HIS A 21 -19.21 62.32 34.71
N ARG A 22 -19.88 62.07 35.85
CA ARG A 22 -21.20 62.62 36.26
C ARG A 22 -22.41 61.99 35.52
N THR A 23 -23.53 61.73 36.17
CA THR A 23 -24.17 62.51 37.23
C THR A 23 -25.12 61.64 38.05
N ARG A 24 -25.18 61.96 39.34
CA ARG A 24 -26.04 61.40 40.38
C ARG A 24 -27.40 62.10 40.33
N THR A 25 -28.52 61.38 40.24
CA THR A 25 -29.86 61.89 40.55
C THR A 25 -30.68 60.88 41.36
N ALA A 26 -31.49 61.42 42.26
CA ALA A 26 -32.15 60.90 43.45
C ALA A 26 -33.00 59.60 43.36
N PRO A 27 -33.33 58.97 44.51
CA PRO A 27 -34.28 57.87 44.58
C PRO A 27 -35.73 58.39 44.64
N HIS A 28 -36.60 57.85 43.78
CA HIS A 28 -38.05 58.02 43.87
C HIS A 28 -38.68 56.94 44.76
N PRO A 29 -39.48 57.30 45.78
CA PRO A 29 -40.31 56.36 46.51
C PRO A 29 -41.70 56.25 45.84
N GLY A 30 -42.15 55.02 45.63
CA GLY A 30 -43.57 54.70 45.49
C GLY A 30 -44.16 54.81 44.09
N ALA A 31 -44.11 53.71 43.33
CA ALA A 31 -45.11 53.42 42.32
C ALA A 31 -45.47 51.93 42.40
N LYS A 32 -46.78 51.67 42.49
CA LYS A 32 -47.40 50.39 42.80
C LYS A 32 -47.31 49.42 41.62
N ARG A 33 -47.11 48.14 41.95
CA ARG A 33 -47.84 46.96 41.45
C ARG A 33 -48.48 47.09 40.06
N GLN A 34 -47.89 46.43 39.07
CA GLN A 34 -48.66 45.70 38.08
C GLN A 34 -47.86 44.52 37.53
N GLU A 35 -48.36 43.33 37.85
CA GLU A 35 -48.05 42.08 37.18
C GLU A 35 -48.25 42.23 35.66
N ARG A 36 -47.17 42.13 34.90
CA ARG A 36 -47.22 41.51 33.58
C ARG A 36 -45.98 40.65 33.40
N SER A 37 -46.26 39.36 33.40
CA SER A 37 -45.41 38.27 32.93
C SER A 37 -44.51 38.69 31.76
N ALA A 38 -43.23 38.84 32.05
CA ALA A 38 -42.17 38.62 31.08
C ALA A 38 -41.15 37.76 31.80
N PHE A 39 -41.39 36.45 31.77
CA PHE A 39 -40.30 35.50 32.00
C PHE A 39 -39.20 35.88 31.00
N PRO A 40 -37.99 36.26 31.45
CA PRO A 40 -36.88 36.27 30.53
C PRO A 40 -36.70 34.80 30.16
N PHE A 41 -37.13 34.43 28.96
CA PHE A 41 -36.60 33.25 28.31
C PHE A 41 -35.09 33.49 28.25
N SER A 42 -34.37 32.92 29.21
CA SER A 42 -32.97 32.56 29.09
C SER A 42 -32.87 31.41 28.09
N GLY A 43 -33.40 31.66 26.89
CA GLY A 43 -33.36 30.77 25.76
C GLY A 43 -32.05 30.93 25.03
N ALA A 44 -31.41 29.79 24.76
CA ALA A 44 -30.57 29.58 23.58
C ALA A 44 -29.09 30.01 23.61
N HIS A 45 -28.39 29.97 24.75
CA HIS A 45 -26.90 29.84 24.73
C HIS A 45 -26.39 28.39 24.93
N ARG A 46 -27.29 27.39 24.91
CA ARG A 46 -26.96 25.96 25.09
C ARG A 46 -26.88 25.13 23.79
N SER A 47 -27.00 25.73 22.61
CA SER A 47 -27.24 24.98 21.37
C SER A 47 -26.03 24.79 20.45
N GLU A 48 -25.02 25.67 20.47
CA GLU A 48 -23.94 25.60 19.46
C GLU A 48 -22.88 24.53 19.76
N ARG A 49 -22.63 24.26 21.05
CA ARG A 49 -21.68 23.21 21.47
C ARG A 49 -22.22 21.80 21.22
N GLY A 50 -23.54 21.62 21.22
CA GLY A 50 -24.18 20.33 20.91
C GLY A 50 -24.20 20.04 19.41
N ALA A 51 -24.48 21.06 18.60
CA ALA A 51 -24.50 20.94 17.14
C ALA A 51 -23.11 20.58 16.57
N SER A 52 -22.06 21.25 17.04
CA SER A 52 -20.67 20.96 16.63
C SER A 52 -20.22 19.53 16.99
N LEU A 53 -20.70 18.99 18.11
CA LEU A 53 -20.44 17.60 18.50
C LEU A 53 -21.09 16.60 17.53
N VAL A 54 -22.31 16.89 17.08
CA VAL A 54 -23.05 16.05 16.11
C VAL A 54 -22.43 16.12 14.73
N GLU A 55 -22.01 17.31 14.28
CA GLU A 55 -21.31 17.49 13.01
C GLU A 55 -19.99 16.69 12.99
N ALA A 56 -19.18 16.81 14.05
CA ALA A 56 -17.96 16.03 14.18
C ALA A 56 -18.23 14.51 14.24
N ALA A 57 -19.29 14.08 14.93
CA ALA A 57 -19.68 12.68 15.02
C ALA A 57 -20.06 12.06 13.66
N LEU A 58 -20.53 12.87 12.70
CA LEU A 58 -20.86 12.41 11.35
C LEU A 58 -19.66 12.47 10.39
N VAL A 59 -18.81 13.50 10.53
CA VAL A 59 -17.64 13.67 9.64
C VAL A 59 -16.51 12.71 9.99
N LEU A 60 -16.25 12.47 11.28
CA LEU A 60 -15.13 11.63 11.72
C LEU A 60 -15.19 10.19 11.18
N PRO A 61 -16.33 9.46 11.23
CA PRO A 61 -16.40 8.11 10.67
C PRO A 61 -16.11 8.07 9.17
N LEU A 62 -16.63 9.05 8.41
CA LEU A 62 -16.39 9.16 6.97
C LEU A 62 -14.91 9.45 6.67
N PHE A 63 -14.31 10.36 7.46
CA PHE A 63 -12.89 10.68 7.35
C PHE A 63 -12.02 9.45 7.62
N PHE A 64 -12.27 8.70 8.70
CA PHE A 64 -11.51 7.48 8.98
C PHE A 64 -11.69 6.41 7.91
N LEU A 65 -12.89 6.24 7.36
CA LEU A 65 -13.14 5.30 6.25
C LEU A 65 -12.25 5.64 5.05
N LEU A 66 -12.21 6.92 4.65
CA LEU A 66 -11.37 7.38 3.53
C LEU A 66 -9.88 7.19 3.81
N VAL A 67 -9.42 7.54 5.02
CA VAL A 67 -8.02 7.38 5.42
C VAL A 67 -7.61 5.91 5.39
N LEU A 68 -8.40 5.01 6.00
CA LEU A 68 -8.13 3.57 5.98
C LEU A 68 -8.15 2.99 4.57
N ALA A 69 -9.04 3.48 3.69
CA ALA A 69 -9.06 3.09 2.29
C ALA A 69 -7.77 3.47 1.55
N VAL A 70 -7.25 4.68 1.77
CA VAL A 70 -5.98 5.13 1.18
C VAL A 70 -4.81 4.29 1.69
N PHE A 71 -4.78 3.94 2.98
CA PHE A 71 -3.73 3.08 3.54
C PHE A 71 -3.71 1.68 2.91
N ASP A 72 -4.87 1.02 2.82
CA ASP A 72 -4.94 -0.32 2.22
C ASP A 72 -4.64 -0.28 0.71
N PHE A 73 -5.12 0.74 0.01
CA PHE A 73 -4.80 0.95 -1.40
C PHE A 73 -3.29 1.15 -1.61
N GLY A 74 -2.66 1.99 -0.79
CA GLY A 74 -1.23 2.24 -0.84
C GLY A 74 -0.39 0.96 -0.68
N GLY A 75 -0.74 0.12 0.29
CA GLY A 75 -0.06 -1.17 0.49
C GLY A 75 -0.21 -2.14 -0.68
N ASN A 76 -1.42 -2.24 -1.26
CA ASN A 76 -1.65 -3.07 -2.44
C ASN A 76 -0.90 -2.54 -3.67
N TYR A 77 -0.89 -1.22 -3.87
CA TYR A 77 -0.16 -0.59 -4.96
C TYR A 77 1.35 -0.81 -4.84
N GLN A 78 1.91 -0.68 -3.65
CA GLN A 78 3.32 -0.98 -3.38
C GLN A 78 3.65 -2.44 -3.70
N ARG A 79 2.82 -3.41 -3.26
CA ARG A 79 3.01 -4.83 -3.61
C ARG A 79 3.00 -5.04 -5.12
N LYS A 80 2.07 -4.40 -5.84
CA LYS A 80 2.00 -4.48 -7.32
C LYS A 80 3.27 -3.96 -7.98
N LEU A 81 3.81 -2.83 -7.53
CA LEU A 81 5.06 -2.27 -8.06
C LEU A 81 6.25 -3.21 -7.82
N LEU A 82 6.40 -3.69 -6.58
CA LEU A 82 7.49 -4.61 -6.22
C LEU A 82 7.38 -5.95 -6.94
N LEU A 83 6.16 -6.47 -7.13
CA LEU A 83 5.90 -7.67 -7.91
C LEU A 83 6.33 -7.48 -9.37
N SER A 84 5.96 -6.36 -9.98
CA SER A 84 6.26 -6.07 -11.38
C SER A 84 7.76 -5.87 -11.63
N ALA A 85 8.44 -5.14 -10.75
CA ALA A 85 9.88 -4.95 -10.82
C ALA A 85 10.64 -6.26 -10.49
N GLY A 86 10.23 -6.95 -9.42
CA GLY A 86 10.86 -8.17 -8.96
C GLY A 86 10.75 -9.31 -9.97
N THR A 87 9.58 -9.50 -10.59
CA THR A 87 9.37 -10.56 -11.60
C THR A 87 10.28 -10.37 -12.80
N ARG A 88 10.46 -9.13 -13.28
CA ARG A 88 11.37 -8.82 -14.40
C ARG A 88 12.83 -9.07 -14.03
N GLU A 89 13.24 -8.72 -12.83
CA GLU A 89 14.61 -8.95 -12.35
C GLU A 89 14.91 -10.44 -12.17
N VAL A 90 13.96 -11.21 -11.61
CA VAL A 90 14.08 -12.67 -11.52
C VAL A 90 14.16 -13.29 -12.92
N ALA A 91 13.37 -12.82 -13.87
CA ALA A 91 13.44 -13.31 -15.25
C ALA A 91 14.80 -13.05 -15.90
N ARG A 92 15.40 -11.88 -15.69
CA ARG A 92 16.76 -11.56 -16.16
C ARG A 92 17.81 -12.44 -15.50
N ALA A 93 17.70 -12.67 -14.19
CA ALA A 93 18.58 -13.55 -13.45
C ALA A 93 18.47 -15.00 -13.92
N ALA A 94 17.25 -15.46 -14.22
CA ALA A 94 16.96 -16.81 -14.68
C ALA A 94 17.54 -17.12 -16.07
N VAL A 95 17.61 -16.13 -16.98
CA VAL A 95 18.27 -16.29 -18.30
C VAL A 95 19.74 -16.69 -18.17
N ASN A 96 20.41 -16.23 -17.12
CA ASN A 96 21.81 -16.56 -16.85
C ASN A 96 21.99 -17.65 -15.79
N ALA A 97 20.89 -18.31 -15.37
CA ALA A 97 20.89 -19.28 -14.27
C ALA A 97 21.59 -18.77 -13.00
N ASN A 98 21.63 -17.45 -12.81
CA ASN A 98 22.30 -16.78 -11.71
C ASN A 98 21.26 -16.07 -10.84
N VAL A 99 20.49 -16.87 -10.10
CA VAL A 99 19.33 -16.44 -9.31
C VAL A 99 19.68 -16.16 -7.84
N GLY A 100 20.91 -15.70 -7.59
CA GLY A 100 21.43 -15.45 -6.25
C GLY A 100 21.90 -16.72 -5.52
N GLU A 101 22.34 -16.56 -4.27
CA GLU A 101 22.98 -17.64 -3.50
C GLU A 101 22.14 -18.20 -2.36
N THR A 102 21.07 -17.52 -1.97
CA THR A 102 20.25 -17.89 -0.81
C THR A 102 19.41 -19.12 -1.11
N THR A 103 19.55 -20.18 -0.29
CA THR A 103 18.79 -21.43 -0.41
C THR A 103 17.92 -21.73 0.82
N THR A 104 17.99 -20.89 1.85
CA THR A 104 17.39 -21.15 3.17
C THR A 104 16.03 -20.46 3.38
N CYS A 105 15.45 -19.87 2.34
CA CYS A 105 14.09 -19.34 2.44
C CYS A 105 13.07 -20.48 2.50
N THR A 106 11.94 -20.23 3.15
CA THR A 106 10.79 -21.11 3.08
C THR A 106 10.18 -21.04 1.68
N HIS A 107 9.84 -22.18 1.08
CA HIS A 107 9.18 -22.26 -0.22
C HIS A 107 8.05 -23.30 -0.14
N ASN A 108 7.04 -23.15 -0.99
CA ASN A 108 5.89 -24.07 -1.04
C ASN A 108 5.90 -24.87 -2.35
N ALA A 109 7.06 -25.36 -2.72
CA ALA A 109 7.24 -26.21 -3.88
C ALA A 109 6.82 -27.65 -3.53
N PRO A 110 6.03 -28.35 -4.35
CA PRO A 110 5.80 -29.78 -4.16
C PRO A 110 7.12 -30.57 -4.25
N GLY A 111 7.19 -31.77 -3.69
CA GLY A 111 8.35 -32.66 -3.85
C GLY A 111 9.69 -32.06 -3.40
N THR A 112 10.78 -32.50 -4.06
CA THR A 112 12.14 -32.01 -3.83
C THR A 112 12.57 -31.12 -4.99
N PRO A 113 12.40 -29.78 -4.90
CA PRO A 113 12.85 -28.89 -5.95
C PRO A 113 14.38 -28.89 -6.04
N GLU A 114 14.89 -28.67 -7.25
CA GLU A 114 16.32 -28.45 -7.44
C GLU A 114 16.76 -27.10 -6.83
N ILE A 115 18.01 -27.07 -6.33
CA ILE A 115 18.56 -25.94 -5.56
C ILE A 115 18.47 -24.61 -6.32
N LEU A 116 18.67 -24.63 -7.64
CA LEU A 116 18.56 -23.41 -8.44
C LEU A 116 17.14 -22.83 -8.42
N PHE A 117 16.09 -23.66 -8.42
CA PHE A 117 14.72 -23.16 -8.28
C PHE A 117 14.50 -22.51 -6.91
N VAL A 118 14.98 -23.15 -5.84
CA VAL A 118 14.87 -22.59 -4.47
C VAL A 118 15.53 -21.21 -4.39
N LYS A 119 16.71 -21.04 -5.02
CA LYS A 119 17.38 -19.73 -5.12
C LYS A 119 16.52 -18.68 -5.82
N ALA A 120 15.84 -19.04 -6.91
CA ALA A 120 14.91 -18.15 -7.61
C ALA A 120 13.70 -17.76 -6.73
N VAL A 121 13.15 -18.69 -5.96
CA VAL A 121 12.08 -18.41 -4.98
C VAL A 121 12.59 -17.42 -3.93
N CYS A 122 13.77 -17.66 -3.36
CA CYS A 122 14.36 -16.78 -2.35
C CYS A 122 14.64 -15.37 -2.89
N LEU A 123 15.14 -15.27 -4.13
CA LEU A 123 15.35 -14.00 -4.80
C LEU A 123 14.02 -13.26 -5.00
N THR A 124 12.96 -13.97 -5.39
CA THR A 124 11.61 -13.40 -5.57
C THR A 124 11.07 -12.85 -4.26
N GLN A 125 11.16 -13.60 -3.16
CA GLN A 125 10.74 -13.16 -1.82
C GLN A 125 11.53 -11.91 -1.37
N LYS A 126 12.85 -11.91 -1.61
CA LYS A 126 13.72 -10.76 -1.29
C LYS A 126 13.34 -9.50 -2.06
N LEU A 127 13.08 -9.62 -3.36
CA LEU A 127 12.73 -8.49 -4.23
C LEU A 127 11.33 -7.94 -3.93
N THR A 128 10.37 -8.84 -3.67
CA THR A 128 9.00 -8.45 -3.35
C THR A 128 8.81 -8.01 -1.90
N ARG A 129 9.75 -8.35 -1.02
CA ARG A 129 9.65 -8.20 0.45
C ARG A 129 8.43 -8.91 1.02
N LEU A 130 8.07 -10.05 0.42
CA LEU A 130 6.94 -10.86 0.81
C LEU A 130 7.41 -12.22 1.30
N GLY A 131 6.67 -12.74 2.28
CA GLY A 131 6.94 -14.03 2.88
C GLY A 131 6.46 -15.21 2.02
N PRO A 132 6.77 -16.43 2.45
CA PRO A 132 6.47 -17.68 1.75
C PRO A 132 4.99 -18.02 1.70
N ASP A 133 4.09 -17.24 2.31
CA ASP A 133 2.64 -17.40 2.23
C ASP A 133 1.98 -16.33 1.35
N ASP A 134 2.73 -15.28 1.01
CA ASP A 134 2.23 -14.11 0.32
C ASP A 134 2.69 -14.03 -1.13
N VAL A 135 3.68 -14.82 -1.54
CA VAL A 135 4.21 -14.83 -2.91
C VAL A 135 4.48 -16.27 -3.38
N ARG A 136 4.23 -16.54 -4.66
CA ARG A 136 4.56 -17.82 -5.31
C ARG A 136 5.22 -17.59 -6.65
N LEU A 137 6.15 -18.47 -7.00
CA LEU A 137 6.91 -18.46 -8.24
C LEU A 137 6.59 -19.68 -9.11
N LYS A 138 6.52 -19.45 -10.42
CA LYS A 138 6.57 -20.48 -11.45
C LYS A 138 7.55 -20.06 -12.54
N VAL A 139 8.41 -20.98 -12.92
CA VAL A 139 9.38 -20.80 -14.00
C VAL A 139 9.09 -21.83 -15.08
N MET A 140 9.01 -21.38 -16.31
CA MET A 140 8.87 -22.25 -17.47
C MET A 140 9.51 -21.64 -18.71
N TYR A 141 9.53 -22.41 -19.79
CA TYR A 141 10.22 -22.03 -21.02
C TYR A 141 9.33 -22.22 -22.24
N GLN A 142 9.53 -21.36 -23.22
CA GLN A 142 8.91 -21.42 -24.52
C GLN A 142 9.99 -21.61 -25.59
N GLY A 143 9.83 -22.59 -26.47
CA GLY A 143 10.73 -22.81 -27.61
C GLY A 143 10.37 -21.94 -28.81
N ALA A 144 11.14 -22.04 -29.90
CA ALA A 144 10.91 -21.30 -31.15
C ALA A 144 9.50 -21.50 -31.74
N ASN A 145 8.90 -22.64 -31.44
CA ASN A 145 7.60 -23.09 -31.95
C ASN A 145 6.41 -22.42 -31.23
N GLY A 146 6.69 -21.53 -30.26
CA GLY A 146 5.68 -20.90 -29.42
C GLY A 146 5.13 -21.79 -28.31
N LYS A 147 5.52 -23.07 -28.24
CA LYS A 147 5.00 -24.04 -27.27
C LYS A 147 5.89 -24.18 -26.03
N GLN A 148 5.28 -24.59 -24.91
CA GLN A 148 6.02 -25.00 -23.72
C GLN A 148 7.00 -26.10 -24.06
N THR A 149 8.25 -25.88 -23.67
CA THR A 149 9.35 -26.82 -23.89
C THR A 149 9.99 -27.11 -22.54
N TYR A 150 10.29 -28.37 -22.26
CA TYR A 150 10.88 -28.80 -20.99
C TYR A 150 12.33 -29.28 -21.14
N THR A 151 12.78 -29.53 -22.37
CA THR A 151 14.11 -30.04 -22.71
C THR A 151 14.58 -29.45 -24.03
N ASN A 152 15.90 -29.38 -24.24
CA ASN A 152 16.53 -28.90 -25.50
C ASN A 152 16.19 -27.45 -25.87
N PHE A 153 16.52 -26.51 -24.98
CA PHE A 153 16.36 -25.08 -25.21
C PHE A 153 17.37 -24.59 -26.25
N GLY A 154 16.89 -24.20 -27.43
CA GLY A 154 17.72 -23.52 -28.43
C GLY A 154 17.99 -22.05 -28.10
N PRO A 155 18.79 -21.35 -28.92
CA PRO A 155 19.05 -19.92 -28.77
C PRO A 155 17.78 -19.06 -28.76
N ASP A 156 16.72 -19.54 -29.38
CA ASP A 156 15.41 -18.87 -29.46
C ASP A 156 14.49 -19.14 -28.25
N ALA A 157 14.97 -19.88 -27.25
CA ALA A 157 14.18 -20.15 -26.05
C ALA A 157 13.92 -18.87 -25.26
N GLN A 158 12.71 -18.76 -24.72
CA GLN A 158 12.29 -17.67 -23.85
C GLN A 158 12.02 -18.22 -22.45
N VAL A 159 12.61 -17.60 -21.44
CA VAL A 159 12.25 -17.86 -20.04
C VAL A 159 10.99 -17.07 -19.72
N ILE A 160 10.00 -17.77 -19.18
CA ILE A 160 8.77 -17.19 -18.66
C ILE A 160 8.82 -17.35 -17.14
N VAL A 161 8.85 -16.22 -16.45
CA VAL A 161 8.71 -16.17 -14.99
C VAL A 161 7.36 -15.58 -14.65
N CYS A 162 6.62 -16.31 -13.83
CA CYS A 162 5.33 -15.90 -13.33
C CYS A 162 5.37 -15.85 -11.82
N VAL A 163 4.85 -14.75 -11.29
CA VAL A 163 4.75 -14.56 -9.85
C VAL A 163 3.32 -14.21 -9.51
N MET A 164 2.81 -14.79 -8.43
CA MET A 164 1.52 -14.38 -7.86
C MET A 164 1.71 -13.93 -6.42
N THR A 165 0.85 -13.03 -5.96
CA THR A 165 0.87 -12.53 -4.57
C THR A 165 -0.52 -12.28 -4.01
N THR A 166 -0.65 -12.36 -2.69
CA THR A 166 -1.87 -12.02 -1.95
C THR A 166 -2.08 -10.50 -1.86
N SER A 167 -3.33 -10.09 -1.75
CA SER A 167 -3.71 -8.70 -1.45
C SER A 167 -3.24 -8.27 -0.05
N PHE A 168 -2.77 -7.03 0.10
CA PHE A 168 -2.50 -6.43 1.41
C PHE A 168 -3.81 -6.13 2.15
N ARG A 169 -3.87 -6.47 3.44
CA ARG A 169 -5.04 -6.25 4.32
C ARG A 169 -4.57 -5.62 5.63
N GLY A 170 -4.21 -4.34 5.60
CA GLY A 170 -3.68 -3.63 6.77
C GLY A 170 -4.77 -3.25 7.77
N SER A 171 -5.88 -2.68 7.28
CA SER A 171 -6.98 -2.24 8.15
C SER A 171 -8.07 -3.29 8.38
N GLY A 172 -8.12 -4.33 7.55
CA GLY A 172 -9.19 -5.35 7.55
C GLY A 172 -10.54 -4.86 7.01
N LEU A 173 -10.74 -3.54 6.86
CA LEU A 173 -11.99 -2.92 6.39
C LEU A 173 -12.42 -3.45 5.01
N TRP A 174 -11.46 -3.62 4.11
CA TRP A 174 -11.68 -4.08 2.74
C TRP A 174 -11.45 -5.59 2.57
N GLY A 175 -11.33 -6.33 3.68
CA GLY A 175 -11.13 -7.77 3.68
C GLY A 175 -12.08 -8.53 2.75
N PRO A 176 -13.41 -8.29 2.77
CA PRO A 176 -14.37 -8.96 1.89
C PRO A 176 -14.18 -8.66 0.39
N VAL A 177 -13.75 -7.44 0.06
CA VAL A 177 -13.56 -7.02 -1.35
C VAL A 177 -12.31 -7.66 -1.96
N PHE A 178 -11.25 -7.77 -1.16
CA PHE A 178 -9.99 -8.36 -1.59
C PHE A 178 -9.86 -9.84 -1.21
N ASN A 179 -10.90 -10.47 -0.64
CA ASN A 179 -10.80 -11.85 -0.20
C ASN A 179 -10.64 -12.80 -1.37
N GLY A 180 -9.65 -13.71 -1.28
CA GLY A 180 -9.37 -14.69 -2.32
C GLY A 180 -8.84 -14.12 -3.64
N ARG A 181 -8.57 -12.81 -3.73
CA ARG A 181 -7.97 -12.21 -4.94
C ARG A 181 -6.45 -12.25 -4.84
N VAL A 182 -5.83 -12.74 -5.91
CA VAL A 182 -4.38 -12.74 -6.09
C VAL A 182 -4.01 -11.78 -7.21
N TYR A 183 -2.91 -11.06 -7.03
CA TYR A 183 -2.28 -10.32 -8.12
C TYR A 183 -1.28 -11.22 -8.81
N THR A 184 -1.26 -11.17 -10.13
CA THR A 184 -0.39 -12.00 -10.95
C THR A 184 0.46 -11.10 -11.84
N GLN A 185 1.71 -11.50 -12.05
CA GLN A 185 2.63 -10.85 -12.97
C GLN A 185 3.35 -11.93 -13.77
N ARG A 186 3.51 -11.66 -15.06
CA ARG A 186 4.29 -12.47 -15.99
C ARG A 186 5.42 -11.61 -16.54
N SER A 187 6.59 -12.21 -16.73
CA SER A 187 7.73 -11.61 -17.44
C SER A 187 8.33 -12.65 -18.37
N VAL A 188 8.63 -12.24 -19.59
CA VAL A 188 9.20 -13.10 -20.63
C VAL A 188 10.51 -12.50 -21.10
N VAL A 189 11.57 -13.30 -21.15
CA VAL A 189 12.90 -12.83 -21.56
C VAL A 189 13.52 -13.85 -22.51
N LYS A 190 13.97 -13.37 -23.68
CA LYS A 190 14.75 -14.18 -24.62
C LYS A 190 16.11 -14.50 -24.03
N THR A 191 16.54 -15.74 -24.20
CA THR A 191 17.72 -16.25 -23.51
C THR A 191 19.00 -16.05 -24.31
N GLY A 192 18.94 -16.29 -25.63
CA GLY A 192 20.11 -16.26 -26.50
C GLY A 192 21.19 -17.29 -26.11
N LYS A 193 20.85 -18.32 -25.31
CA LYS A 193 21.80 -19.33 -24.83
C LYS A 193 21.72 -20.61 -25.66
N SER A 194 22.84 -21.32 -25.75
CA SER A 194 22.90 -22.61 -26.43
C SER A 194 22.17 -23.72 -25.67
N ALA A 195 21.86 -24.82 -26.35
CA ALA A 195 21.28 -26.02 -25.74
C ALA A 195 22.17 -26.68 -24.68
N THR A 196 23.47 -26.37 -24.68
CA THR A 196 24.45 -26.87 -23.69
C THR A 196 24.50 -26.03 -22.40
N PHE A 197 23.75 -24.94 -22.31
CA PHE A 197 23.68 -24.10 -21.12
C PHE A 197 23.00 -24.84 -19.95
N THR A 198 23.43 -24.60 -18.71
CA THR A 198 22.74 -25.11 -17.52
C THR A 198 21.54 -24.22 -17.23
N TRP A 199 20.35 -24.72 -17.56
CA TRP A 199 19.11 -23.97 -17.43
C TRP A 199 18.57 -23.99 -16.01
N LEU A 200 17.78 -22.97 -15.66
CA LEU A 200 16.95 -23.04 -14.46
C LEU A 200 15.91 -24.15 -14.69
N PRO A 201 15.69 -25.06 -13.73
CA PRO A 201 14.68 -26.10 -13.89
C PRO A 201 13.30 -25.47 -14.03
N THR A 202 12.48 -26.06 -14.90
CA THR A 202 11.05 -25.74 -14.95
C THR A 202 10.39 -26.30 -13.71
N TYR A 203 9.82 -25.42 -12.88
CA TYR A 203 9.19 -25.79 -11.62
C TYR A 203 8.12 -24.78 -11.23
N GLU A 204 7.18 -25.19 -10.41
CA GLU A 204 6.12 -24.34 -9.88
C GLU A 204 5.90 -24.58 -8.39
N GLU A 205 5.63 -23.53 -7.64
CA GLU A 205 5.12 -23.65 -6.28
C GLU A 205 3.62 -23.96 -6.26
N ASN A 206 3.13 -24.54 -5.17
CA ASN A 206 1.70 -24.70 -4.92
C ASN A 206 1.03 -23.32 -4.97
N PRO A 207 -0.02 -23.14 -5.79
CA PRO A 207 -0.64 -21.84 -5.98
C PRO A 207 -1.22 -21.29 -4.67
N LEU A 208 -1.31 -19.97 -4.57
CA LEU A 208 -1.96 -19.31 -3.44
C LEU A 208 -3.45 -19.67 -3.38
N PRO A 209 -4.07 -19.71 -2.18
CA PRO A 209 -5.51 -19.86 -2.05
C PRO A 209 -6.26 -18.78 -2.85
N GLY A 210 -7.17 -19.20 -3.74
CA GLY A 210 -7.90 -18.31 -4.64
C GLY A 210 -7.19 -17.96 -5.95
N GLY A 211 -5.98 -18.48 -6.17
CA GLY A 211 -5.22 -18.35 -7.42
C GLY A 211 -4.98 -19.68 -8.13
N ASN A 212 -4.59 -19.61 -9.40
CA ASN A 212 -4.07 -20.76 -10.16
C ASN A 212 -3.04 -20.28 -11.18
N TRP A 213 -2.30 -21.20 -11.80
CA TRP A 213 -1.27 -20.90 -12.78
C TRP A 213 -1.79 -20.73 -14.22
N SER A 214 -3.10 -20.57 -14.46
CA SER A 214 -3.65 -20.45 -15.81
C SER A 214 -3.19 -19.20 -16.57
N PHE A 215 -2.80 -18.14 -15.86
CA PHE A 215 -2.18 -16.94 -16.45
C PHE A 215 -0.70 -17.16 -16.85
N CYS A 216 -0.12 -18.30 -16.47
CA CYS A 216 1.27 -18.63 -16.71
C CYS A 216 1.36 -19.79 -17.69
N THR A 217 1.13 -19.48 -18.96
CA THR A 217 1.28 -20.43 -20.07
C THR A 217 2.32 -19.92 -21.07
N ALA A 218 2.85 -20.81 -21.92
CA ALA A 218 3.70 -20.37 -23.02
C ALA A 218 2.86 -19.86 -24.21
N ASP A 219 1.64 -20.37 -24.36
CA ASP A 219 0.81 -20.16 -25.55
C ASP A 219 0.02 -18.83 -25.53
N ASP A 220 0.38 -17.87 -24.69
CA ASP A 220 -0.27 -16.56 -24.71
C ASP A 220 0.02 -15.85 -26.05
N PRO A 221 -1.00 -15.57 -26.89
CA PRO A 221 -0.83 -15.08 -28.25
C PRO A 221 -0.45 -13.60 -28.36
N ILE A 222 -0.27 -12.89 -27.24
CA ILE A 222 -0.13 -11.44 -27.25
C ILE A 222 0.68 -11.00 -26.04
N GLY A 223 1.89 -10.48 -26.29
CA GLY A 223 2.64 -9.67 -25.35
C GLY A 223 1.92 -8.35 -25.10
N LEU A 224 0.86 -8.38 -24.30
CA LEU A 224 0.31 -7.18 -23.68
C LEU A 224 0.91 -7.07 -22.29
N GLU A 225 1.82 -6.09 -22.20
CA GLU A 225 2.58 -5.67 -21.03
C GLU A 225 1.72 -5.20 -19.85
#